data_AF-A0A939PWJ3-F1
#
_entry.id   AF-A0A939PWJ3-F1
#
_cell.length_a   1.000
_cell.length_b   1.000
_cell.length_c   1.000
_cell.angle_alpha   90.00
_cell.angle_beta   90.00
_cell.angle_gamma   90.00
#
_symmetry.space_group_name_H-M   'P 1'
#
loop_
_entity.id
_entity.type
_entity.pdbx_description
1 polymer ?
#
loop_
_entity_poly.entity_id
_entity_poly.type
_entity_poly.pdbx_seq_one_letter_code
_entity_poly.pdbx_strand_id
1 'polypeptide(L)'
;PHLTRGPVRVYARAGAGYEWEGSGRPVLRLTYGAELGLKDGLQLLVQGATSFARPASGWTRSEATSLSLGLQLFFGPSLAEQERAALQEAHPGWPPELVELVAQGEVSLALAEAHYPDWSVEQLRLVSQGRVVPGMSPAMVAAAWGAPDEILEVTDPQLGPVLRWRYIETVGQYDFFTGTPRFWEEVRRTVLFRDGVVVRVEQGP
;
A
#
# COMPACT_ATOMS: atom_id res chain seq x y z
N PRO A 1 -8.34 -15.05 12.83
CA PRO A 1 -7.86 -14.00 13.75
C PRO A 1 -6.32 -14.00 13.78
N HIS A 2 -5.72 -13.30 12.83
CA HIS A 2 -4.27 -13.15 12.78
C HIS A 2 -3.88 -11.95 13.66
N LEU A 3 -2.92 -12.14 14.57
CA LEU A 3 -2.39 -11.11 15.48
C LEU A 3 -1.66 -9.96 14.76
N THR A 4 -1.52 -10.05 13.43
CA THR A 4 -0.87 -9.07 12.57
C THR A 4 -1.74 -8.81 11.34
N ARG A 5 -1.89 -7.55 10.93
CA ARG A 5 -2.64 -7.12 9.71
C ARG A 5 -1.72 -6.69 8.56
N GLY A 6 -0.42 -6.97 8.65
CA GLY A 6 0.60 -6.62 7.66
C GLY A 6 1.93 -7.34 7.91
N PRO A 7 2.95 -7.16 7.04
CA PRO A 7 4.23 -7.86 7.16
C PRO A 7 4.95 -7.44 8.45
N VAL A 8 5.47 -8.44 9.17
CA VAL A 8 6.32 -8.22 10.34
C VAL A 8 7.59 -7.51 9.87
N ARG A 9 7.77 -6.25 10.26
CA ARG A 9 9.00 -5.50 10.00
C ARG A 9 9.99 -5.81 11.12
N VAL A 10 10.82 -6.82 10.90
CA VAL A 10 11.99 -7.08 11.73
C VAL A 10 13.09 -6.13 11.28
N TYR A 11 13.57 -5.26 12.17
CA TYR A 11 14.84 -4.59 11.94
C TYR A 11 15.86 -5.10 12.94
N ALA A 12 17.12 -5.17 12.53
CA ALA A 12 18.24 -5.48 13.40
C ALA A 12 19.16 -4.25 13.44
N ARG A 13 19.17 -3.52 14.55
CA ARG A 13 20.12 -2.43 14.73
C ARG A 13 21.34 -2.96 15.46
N ALA A 14 22.41 -3.24 14.71
CA ALA A 14 23.73 -3.49 15.27
C ALA A 14 24.44 -2.15 15.49
N GLY A 15 24.48 -1.69 16.74
CA GLY A 15 25.23 -0.50 17.14
C GLY A 15 26.53 -0.92 17.83
N ALA A 16 27.65 -0.33 17.43
CA ALA A 16 28.94 -0.45 18.08
C ALA A 16 29.32 0.91 18.67
N GLY A 17 29.41 1.01 19.99
CA GLY A 17 29.81 2.23 20.69
C GLY A 17 30.97 1.97 21.64
N TYR A 18 31.77 3.01 21.90
CA TYR A 18 32.82 3.00 22.92
C TYR A 18 32.30 3.70 24.17
N GLU A 19 32.09 2.94 25.24
CA GLU A 19 31.79 3.49 26.57
C GLU A 19 33.07 3.52 27.41
N TRP A 20 33.19 4.52 28.29
CA TRP A 20 34.26 4.57 29.29
C TRP A 20 33.70 4.05 30.62
N GLU A 21 34.07 2.85 31.02
CA GLU A 21 33.77 2.35 32.37
C GLU A 21 34.66 3.09 33.38
N GLY A 22 34.19 3.37 34.60
CA GLY A 22 34.81 4.27 35.60
C GLY A 22 36.30 4.07 35.97
N SER A 23 36.97 3.07 35.37
CA SER A 23 38.42 2.86 35.35
C SER A 23 39.16 3.44 34.13
N GLY A 24 38.47 4.12 33.22
CA GLY A 24 39.08 4.73 32.03
C GLY A 24 39.40 3.74 30.90
N ARG A 25 38.56 2.73 30.66
CA ARG A 25 38.78 1.73 29.59
C ARG A 25 37.68 1.77 28.53
N PRO A 26 38.04 1.65 27.23
CA PRO A 26 37.06 1.57 26.16
C PRO A 26 36.35 0.21 26.18
N VAL A 27 35.03 0.25 26.28
CA VAL A 27 34.14 -0.92 26.18
C VAL A 27 33.42 -0.85 24.85
N LEU A 28 33.54 -1.90 24.04
CA LEU A 28 32.74 -2.07 22.83
C LEU A 28 31.42 -2.69 23.21
N ARG A 29 30.32 -1.96 23.04
CA ARG A 29 28.97 -2.48 23.27
C ARG A 29 28.30 -2.81 21.94
N LEU A 30 27.85 -4.05 21.80
CA LEU A 30 26.98 -4.50 20.71
C LEU A 30 25.54 -4.55 21.23
N THR A 31 24.70 -3.65 20.75
CA THR A 31 23.25 -3.73 20.96
C THR A 31 22.61 -4.44 19.78
N TYR A 32 21.64 -5.30 20.04
CA TYR A 32 20.80 -5.94 19.04
C TYR A 32 19.37 -5.89 19.53
N GLY A 33 18.41 -5.78 18.62
CA GLY A 33 17.01 -5.77 19.00
C GLY A 33 16.11 -5.97 17.80
N ALA A 34 14.83 -6.21 18.09
CA ALA A 34 13.76 -6.30 17.14
C ALA A 34 12.56 -5.53 17.68
N GLU A 35 11.95 -4.68 16.86
CA GLU A 35 10.60 -4.19 17.14
C GLU A 35 9.58 -4.97 16.33
N LEU A 36 8.41 -5.19 16.93
CA LEU A 36 7.23 -5.74 16.32
C LEU A 36 6.11 -4.72 16.48
N GLY A 37 5.71 -4.07 15.38
CA GLY A 37 4.48 -3.30 15.34
C GLY A 37 3.28 -4.25 15.37
N LEU A 38 2.47 -4.15 16.43
CA LEU A 38 1.22 -4.88 16.62
C LEU A 38 0.03 -3.94 16.35
N LYS A 39 -1.15 -4.55 16.21
CA LYS A 39 -2.39 -3.82 15.94
C LYS A 39 -2.69 -2.82 17.08
N ASP A 40 -3.37 -1.72 16.75
CA ASP A 40 -3.94 -0.77 17.72
C ASP A 40 -2.89 -0.01 18.58
N GLY A 41 -1.77 0.39 17.97
CA GLY A 41 -0.77 1.25 18.63
C GLY A 41 0.18 0.52 19.57
N LEU A 42 0.26 -0.81 19.49
CA LEU A 42 1.06 -1.61 20.39
C LEU A 42 2.39 -1.99 19.73
N GLN A 43 3.52 -1.75 20.40
CA GLN A 43 4.84 -2.10 19.88
C GLN A 43 5.59 -2.99 20.87
N LEU A 44 6.01 -4.17 20.41
CA LEU A 44 6.85 -5.06 21.19
C LEU A 44 8.32 -4.80 20.84
N LEU A 45 9.13 -4.38 21.81
CA LEU A 45 10.56 -4.15 21.64
C LEU A 45 11.35 -5.23 22.39
N VAL A 46 12.11 -6.03 21.65
CA VAL A 46 13.07 -6.97 22.23
C VAL A 46 14.45 -6.38 22.05
N GLN A 47 15.19 -6.10 23.12
CA GLN A 47 16.54 -5.53 23.03
C GLN A 47 17.54 -6.30 23.90
N GLY A 48 18.61 -6.79 23.30
CA GLY A 48 19.76 -7.36 23.99
C GLY A 48 21.00 -6.51 23.83
N ALA A 49 21.91 -6.58 24.80
CA ALA A 49 23.21 -5.94 24.70
C ALA A 49 24.31 -6.87 25.22
N THR A 50 25.37 -7.01 24.43
CA THR A 50 26.60 -7.69 24.82
C THR A 50 27.76 -6.70 24.83
N SER A 51 28.49 -6.64 25.93
CA SER A 51 29.65 -5.76 26.08
C SER A 51 30.95 -6.55 25.96
N PHE A 52 31.97 -5.94 25.37
CA PHE A 52 33.33 -6.45 25.23
C PHE A 52 34.29 -5.44 25.84
N ALA A 53 35.12 -5.88 26.79
CA ALA A 53 36.17 -5.06 27.36
C ALA A 53 37.49 -5.35 26.62
N ARG A 54 38.37 -4.35 26.49
CA ARG A 54 39.72 -4.55 25.93
C ARG A 54 40.77 -4.55 27.05
N PRO A 55 41.17 -5.69 27.61
CA PRO A 55 42.47 -5.80 28.27
C PRO A 55 43.63 -5.72 27.24
N ALA A 56 44.85 -5.52 27.73
CA ALA A 56 46.06 -5.30 26.91
C ALA A 56 46.37 -6.42 25.88
N SER A 57 45.73 -7.59 26.00
CA SER A 57 45.89 -8.77 25.16
C SER A 57 44.87 -8.93 24.02
N GLY A 58 43.84 -8.08 23.91
CA GLY A 58 42.80 -8.17 22.87
C GLY A 58 41.38 -7.91 23.40
N TRP A 59 40.37 -8.01 22.54
CA TRP A 59 38.96 -7.87 22.92
C TRP A 59 38.45 -9.16 23.55
N THR A 60 37.96 -9.11 24.80
CA THR A 60 37.32 -10.24 25.47
C THR A 60 35.88 -9.90 25.85
N ARG A 61 34.97 -10.87 25.71
CA ARG A 61 33.55 -10.71 26.09
C ARG A 61 33.46 -10.44 27.60
N SER A 62 32.80 -9.35 27.99
CA SER A 62 32.56 -9.02 29.39
C SER A 62 31.45 -9.92 29.97
N GLU A 63 31.59 -10.31 31.23
CA GLU A 63 30.58 -11.10 31.95
C GLU A 63 29.27 -10.31 32.17
N ALA A 64 29.30 -8.98 32.02
CA ALA A 64 28.13 -8.10 32.08
C ALA A 64 27.27 -8.16 30.79
N THR A 65 26.75 -9.33 30.43
CA THR A 65 25.74 -9.46 29.37
C THR A 65 24.36 -9.15 29.95
N SER A 66 23.58 -8.26 29.31
CA SER A 66 22.21 -7.93 29.74
C SER A 66 21.22 -8.15 28.59
N LEU A 67 20.10 -8.82 28.90
CA LEU A 67 18.96 -8.95 28.00
C LEU A 67 17.78 -8.21 28.65
N SER A 68 17.20 -7.26 27.94
CA SER A 68 16.06 -6.47 28.42
C SER A 68 14.87 -6.63 27.46
N LEU A 69 13.76 -7.14 27.97
CA LEU A 69 12.50 -7.21 27.23
C LEU A 69 11.66 -5.99 27.62
N GLY A 70 11.33 -5.13 26.65
CA GLY A 70 10.54 -3.94 26.86
C GLY A 70 9.22 -3.98 26.09
N LEU A 71 8.10 -3.78 26.75
CA LEU A 71 6.82 -3.55 26.08
C LEU A 71 6.58 -2.03 26.05
N GLN A 72 6.54 -1.42 24.87
CA GLN A 72 6.14 -0.02 24.73
C GLN A 72 4.69 0.02 24.23
N LEU A 73 3.81 0.49 25.11
CA LEU A 73 2.41 0.73 24.80
C LEU A 73 2.27 2.18 24.38
N PHE A 74 1.96 2.45 23.11
CA PHE A 74 1.59 3.79 22.70
C PHE A 74 0.11 3.99 23.00
N PHE A 75 -0.18 4.83 23.99
CA PHE A 75 -1.53 5.29 24.29
C PHE A 75 -1.75 6.61 23.56
N GLY A 76 -2.09 6.52 22.27
CA GLY A 76 -2.37 7.68 21.41
C GLY A 76 -3.18 7.25 20.19
N PRO A 77 -3.73 8.21 19.42
CA PRO A 77 -4.42 7.89 18.18
C PRO A 77 -3.46 7.16 17.26
N SER A 78 -3.93 6.05 16.69
CA SER A 78 -3.22 5.26 15.70
C SER A 78 -2.81 6.12 14.50
N LEU A 79 -1.80 5.67 13.74
CA LEU A 79 -1.38 6.37 12.51
C LEU A 79 -2.57 6.60 11.57
N ALA A 80 -3.47 5.61 11.45
CA ALA A 80 -4.69 5.72 10.65
C ALA A 80 -5.67 6.77 11.21
N GLU A 81 -5.80 6.90 12.53
CA GLU A 81 -6.63 7.96 13.13
C GLU A 81 -6.00 9.34 12.94
N GLN A 82 -4.68 9.45 12.98
CA GLN A 82 -3.95 10.69 12.69
C GLN A 82 -4.09 11.10 11.23
N GLU A 83 -3.91 10.15 10.29
CA GLU A 83 -4.11 10.38 8.85
C GLU A 83 -5.56 10.78 8.55
N ARG A 84 -6.53 10.07 9.13
CA ARG A 84 -7.95 10.42 8.98
C ARG A 84 -8.25 11.81 9.53
N ALA A 85 -7.72 12.16 10.70
CA ALA A 85 -7.90 13.49 11.28
C ALA A 85 -7.27 14.58 10.40
N ALA A 86 -6.06 14.37 9.90
CA ALA A 86 -5.39 15.29 8.99
C ALA A 86 -6.16 15.46 7.66
N LEU A 87 -6.67 14.36 7.10
CA LEU A 87 -7.50 14.39 5.88
C LEU A 87 -8.83 15.14 6.11
N GLN A 88 -9.47 14.93 7.26
CA GLN A 88 -10.72 15.63 7.60
C GLN A 88 -10.50 17.13 7.79
N GLU A 89 -9.36 17.53 8.36
CA GLU A 89 -8.96 18.94 8.53
C GLU A 89 -8.63 19.60 7.18
N ALA A 90 -7.90 18.89 6.31
CA ALA A 90 -7.54 19.37 4.97
C ALA A 90 -8.75 19.46 4.02
N HIS A 91 -9.73 18.56 4.17
CA HIS A 91 -10.89 18.45 3.29
C HIS A 91 -12.22 18.46 4.09
N PRO A 92 -12.61 19.60 4.69
CA PRO A 92 -13.79 19.67 5.56
C PRO A 92 -15.13 19.39 4.84
N GLY A 93 -15.15 19.53 3.52
CA GLY A 93 -16.33 19.23 2.70
C GLY A 93 -16.47 17.76 2.30
N TRP A 94 -15.49 16.90 2.63
CA TRP A 94 -15.56 15.48 2.31
C TRP A 94 -16.42 14.72 3.31
N PRO A 95 -17.27 13.78 2.83
CA PRO A 95 -18.03 12.93 3.70
C PRO A 95 -17.09 11.98 4.46
N PRO A 96 -17.39 11.61 5.71
CA PRO A 96 -16.52 10.73 6.51
C PRO A 96 -16.16 9.41 5.83
N GLU A 97 -17.08 8.87 5.02
CA GLU A 97 -16.85 7.65 4.23
C GLU A 97 -15.72 7.82 3.21
N LEU A 98 -15.65 8.96 2.51
CA LEU A 98 -14.56 9.21 1.55
C LEU A 98 -13.22 9.37 2.26
N VAL A 99 -13.21 10.10 3.38
CA VAL A 99 -12.01 10.29 4.20
C VAL A 99 -11.47 8.94 4.69
N GLU A 100 -12.36 8.05 5.12
CA GLU A 100 -11.97 6.71 5.57
C GLU A 100 -11.40 5.86 4.42
N LEU A 101 -12.02 5.88 3.24
CA LEU A 101 -11.51 5.17 2.06
C LEU A 101 -10.13 5.67 1.62
N VAL A 102 -9.88 6.98 1.70
CA VAL A 102 -8.58 7.57 1.37
C VAL A 102 -7.54 7.22 2.43
N ALA A 103 -7.88 7.30 3.72
CA ALA A 103 -6.99 6.92 4.81
C ALA A 103 -6.57 5.43 4.76
N GLN A 104 -7.46 4.56 4.26
CA GLN A 104 -7.17 3.13 4.10
C GLN A 104 -6.43 2.81 2.80
N GLY A 105 -6.23 3.80 1.92
CA GLY A 105 -5.62 3.61 0.61
C GLY A 105 -6.51 2.90 -0.40
N GLU A 106 -7.81 2.75 -0.12
CA GLU A 106 -8.78 2.16 -1.06
C GLU A 106 -9.14 3.13 -2.19
N VAL A 107 -9.07 4.43 -1.91
CA VAL A 107 -9.19 5.51 -2.90
C VAL A 107 -7.94 6.38 -2.82
N SER A 108 -7.29 6.65 -3.96
CA SER A 108 -6.13 7.56 -3.94
C SER A 108 -6.56 9.00 -3.65
N LEU A 109 -5.75 9.73 -2.88
CA LEU A 109 -6.01 11.13 -2.54
C LEU A 109 -6.19 11.99 -3.79
N ALA A 110 -5.29 11.85 -4.77
CA ALA A 110 -5.34 12.63 -6.02
C ALA A 110 -6.62 12.38 -6.83
N LEU A 111 -7.13 11.14 -6.86
CA LEU A 111 -8.39 10.82 -7.53
C LEU A 111 -9.57 11.50 -6.82
N ALA A 112 -9.61 11.44 -5.49
CA ALA A 112 -10.65 12.06 -4.70
C ALA A 112 -10.65 13.60 -4.83
N GLU A 113 -9.48 14.23 -4.77
CA GLU A 113 -9.33 15.68 -4.94
C GLU A 113 -9.74 16.18 -6.33
N ALA A 114 -9.41 15.42 -7.38
CA ALA A 114 -9.69 15.84 -8.75
C ALA A 114 -11.16 15.71 -9.14
N HIS A 115 -11.91 14.79 -8.51
CA HIS A 115 -13.23 14.38 -9.01
C HIS A 115 -14.36 14.45 -7.99
N TYR A 116 -14.09 14.58 -6.69
CA TYR A 116 -15.16 14.86 -5.72
C TYR A 116 -15.48 16.36 -5.71
N PRO A 117 -16.76 16.79 -5.77
CA PRO A 117 -17.98 16.00 -5.61
C PRO A 117 -18.66 15.53 -6.92
N ASP A 118 -18.05 15.78 -8.08
CA ASP A 118 -18.64 15.43 -9.38
C ASP A 118 -18.88 13.92 -9.53
N TRP A 119 -18.02 13.11 -8.94
CA TRP A 119 -18.17 11.67 -8.82
C TRP A 119 -18.55 11.30 -7.39
N SER A 120 -19.53 10.39 -7.26
CA SER A 120 -19.93 9.90 -5.94
C SER A 120 -18.81 9.08 -5.29
N VAL A 121 -18.87 8.94 -3.96
CA VAL A 121 -17.92 8.13 -3.19
C VAL A 121 -17.85 6.69 -3.72
N GLU A 122 -19.00 6.11 -4.07
CA GLU A 122 -19.06 4.77 -4.65
C GLU A 122 -18.39 4.72 -6.03
N GLN A 123 -18.58 5.74 -6.87
CA GLN A 123 -17.94 5.81 -8.19
C GLN A 123 -16.42 5.92 -8.06
N LEU A 124 -15.92 6.75 -7.13
CA LEU A 124 -14.49 6.87 -6.83
C LEU A 124 -13.92 5.52 -6.35
N ARG A 125 -14.63 4.82 -5.48
CA ARG A 125 -14.25 3.50 -4.99
C ARG A 125 -14.17 2.48 -6.12
N LEU A 126 -15.18 2.42 -7.00
CA LEU A 126 -15.19 1.51 -8.13
C LEU A 126 -14.04 1.80 -9.12
N VAL A 127 -13.81 3.08 -9.44
CA VAL A 127 -12.71 3.50 -10.32
C VAL A 127 -11.35 3.12 -9.73
N SER A 128 -11.12 3.39 -8.44
CA SER A 128 -9.88 3.04 -7.75
C SER A 128 -9.61 1.52 -7.72
N GLN A 129 -10.67 0.72 -7.69
CA GLN A 129 -10.59 -0.74 -7.78
C GLN A 129 -10.44 -1.26 -9.23
N GLY A 130 -10.37 -0.37 -10.23
CA GLY A 130 -10.32 -0.75 -11.64
C GLY A 130 -11.62 -1.44 -12.10
N ARG A 131 -12.77 -1.10 -11.51
CA ARG A 131 -14.06 -1.70 -11.85
C ARG A 131 -14.87 -0.77 -12.75
N VAL A 132 -15.26 -1.27 -13.92
CA VAL A 132 -16.14 -0.57 -14.85
C VAL A 132 -17.52 -1.20 -14.81
N VAL A 133 -18.55 -0.38 -14.59
CA VAL A 133 -19.96 -0.81 -14.48
C VAL A 133 -20.88 0.07 -15.32
N PRO A 134 -22.09 -0.41 -15.68
CA PRO A 134 -23.08 0.42 -16.38
C PRO A 134 -23.39 1.73 -15.64
N GLY A 135 -23.60 2.80 -16.40
CA GLY A 135 -23.84 4.16 -15.91
C GLY A 135 -22.59 5.02 -15.72
N MET A 136 -21.38 4.44 -15.79
CA MET A 136 -20.13 5.21 -15.73
C MET A 136 -19.90 6.03 -16.99
N SER A 137 -19.26 7.19 -16.87
CA SER A 137 -18.86 8.02 -18.02
C SER A 137 -17.56 7.52 -18.66
N PRO A 138 -17.25 7.89 -19.92
CA PRO A 138 -15.96 7.61 -20.54
C PRO A 138 -14.76 8.07 -19.71
N ALA A 139 -14.87 9.20 -19.01
CA ALA A 139 -13.82 9.70 -18.13
C ALA A 139 -13.56 8.76 -16.93
N MET A 140 -14.62 8.20 -16.33
CA MET A 140 -14.48 7.20 -15.26
C MET A 140 -13.82 5.92 -15.77
N VAL A 141 -14.21 5.45 -16.97
CA VAL A 141 -13.61 4.26 -17.59
C VAL A 141 -12.13 4.50 -17.88
N ALA A 142 -11.78 5.65 -18.43
CA ALA A 142 -10.40 6.03 -18.70
C ALA A 142 -9.57 6.16 -17.42
N ALA A 143 -10.14 6.65 -16.32
CA ALA A 143 -9.46 6.70 -15.03
C ALA A 143 -9.26 5.29 -14.42
N ALA A 144 -10.21 4.37 -14.63
CA ALA A 144 -10.13 3.01 -14.09
C ALA A 144 -9.19 2.10 -14.90
N TRP A 145 -9.26 2.15 -16.22
CA TRP A 145 -8.57 1.20 -17.12
C TRP A 145 -7.52 1.84 -18.04
N GLY A 146 -7.40 3.18 -18.03
CA GLY A 146 -6.56 3.90 -18.98
C GLY A 146 -7.23 4.11 -20.34
N ALA A 147 -6.43 4.63 -21.28
CA ALA A 147 -6.89 4.85 -22.65
C ALA A 147 -7.17 3.51 -23.36
N PRO A 148 -8.24 3.42 -24.16
CA PRO A 148 -8.52 2.22 -24.96
C PRO A 148 -7.53 2.10 -26.13
N ASP A 149 -7.31 0.87 -26.59
CA ASP A 149 -6.51 0.60 -27.78
C ASP A 149 -7.26 0.97 -29.07
N GLU A 150 -8.59 0.84 -29.06
CA GLU A 150 -9.43 1.15 -30.21
C GLU A 150 -10.74 1.81 -29.79
N ILE A 151 -11.17 2.83 -30.54
CA ILE A 151 -12.46 3.52 -30.39
C ILE A 151 -13.19 3.46 -31.72
N LEU A 152 -14.39 2.90 -31.73
CA LEU A 152 -15.20 2.72 -32.94
C LEU A 152 -16.66 3.13 -32.71
N GLU A 153 -17.25 3.84 -33.65
CA GLU A 153 -18.70 4.00 -33.70
C GLU A 153 -19.32 2.82 -34.44
N VAL A 154 -20.24 2.11 -33.79
CA VAL A 154 -20.86 0.89 -34.34
C VAL A 154 -22.36 0.87 -34.07
N THR A 155 -23.12 0.15 -34.90
CA THR A 155 -24.54 -0.10 -34.64
C THR A 155 -24.68 -1.49 -34.02
N ASP A 156 -24.94 -1.54 -32.72
CA ASP A 156 -25.24 -2.78 -31.99
C ASP A 156 -26.67 -3.26 -32.33
N PRO A 157 -26.88 -4.56 -32.59
CA PRO A 157 -28.19 -5.09 -32.98
C PRO A 157 -29.30 -4.89 -31.92
N GLN A 158 -28.93 -4.77 -30.64
CA GLN A 158 -29.87 -4.62 -29.53
C GLN A 158 -29.92 -3.18 -29.02
N LEU A 159 -28.79 -2.49 -29.00
CA LEU A 159 -28.63 -1.17 -28.41
C LEU A 159 -28.68 -0.03 -29.44
N GLY A 160 -28.65 -0.32 -30.74
CA GLY A 160 -28.59 0.70 -31.80
C GLY A 160 -27.19 1.33 -31.91
N PRO A 161 -27.08 2.60 -32.35
CA PRO A 161 -25.79 3.29 -32.44
C PRO A 161 -25.13 3.42 -31.06
N VAL A 162 -23.90 2.94 -30.95
CA VAL A 162 -23.09 2.96 -29.72
C VAL A 162 -21.64 3.31 -30.05
N LEU A 163 -20.94 3.88 -29.07
CA LEU A 163 -19.49 4.02 -29.11
C LEU A 163 -18.87 2.80 -28.44
N ARG A 164 -17.99 2.09 -29.14
CA ARG A 164 -17.32 0.88 -28.67
C ARG A 164 -15.85 1.18 -28.40
N TRP A 165 -15.43 0.95 -27.16
CA TRP A 165 -14.02 0.96 -26.78
C TRP A 165 -13.52 -0.46 -26.61
N ARG A 166 -12.31 -0.76 -27.11
CA ARG A 166 -11.67 -2.06 -26.96
C ARG A 166 -10.34 -1.91 -26.24
N TYR A 167 -10.08 -2.87 -25.38
CA TYR A 167 -8.87 -3.02 -24.59
C TYR A 167 -8.30 -4.40 -24.87
N ILE A 168 -7.02 -4.47 -25.21
CA ILE A 168 -6.27 -5.68 -25.53
C ILE A 168 -5.18 -5.83 -24.47
N GLU A 169 -5.41 -6.70 -23.50
CA GLU A 169 -4.46 -6.97 -22.42
C GLU A 169 -3.70 -8.26 -22.73
N THR A 170 -2.39 -8.19 -22.87
CA THR A 170 -1.56 -9.40 -23.04
C THR A 170 -1.20 -9.95 -21.66
N VAL A 171 -1.83 -11.05 -21.28
CA VAL A 171 -1.56 -11.73 -20.00
C VAL A 171 -0.37 -12.67 -20.21
N GLY A 172 0.71 -12.34 -19.52
CA GLY A 172 1.94 -13.12 -19.53
C GLY A 172 2.51 -13.31 -18.13
N GLN A 173 3.41 -14.26 -17.99
CA GLN A 173 4.28 -14.37 -16.81
C GLN A 173 5.67 -13.95 -17.23
N TYR A 174 6.31 -13.17 -16.38
CA TYR A 174 7.71 -12.88 -16.54
C TYR A 174 8.51 -14.12 -16.13
N ASP A 175 9.25 -14.71 -17.06
CA ASP A 175 10.19 -15.76 -16.70
C ASP A 175 11.40 -15.12 -16.01
N PHE A 176 11.45 -15.23 -14.69
CA PHE A 176 12.50 -14.62 -13.86
C PHE A 176 13.90 -15.16 -14.19
N PHE A 177 14.02 -16.36 -14.77
CA PHE A 177 15.31 -16.97 -15.09
C PHE A 177 15.85 -16.55 -16.46
N THR A 178 14.97 -16.32 -17.43
CA THR A 178 15.36 -15.92 -18.79
C THR A 178 15.18 -14.43 -19.06
N GLY A 179 14.53 -13.71 -18.16
CA GLY A 179 14.17 -12.29 -18.34
C GLY A 179 13.23 -12.06 -19.52
N THR A 180 12.60 -13.12 -20.04
CA THR A 180 11.77 -13.04 -21.24
C THR A 180 10.30 -13.09 -20.83
N PRO A 181 9.49 -12.09 -21.19
CA PRO A 181 8.06 -12.14 -20.95
C PRO A 181 7.45 -13.29 -21.78
N ARG A 182 6.78 -14.23 -21.11
CA ARG A 182 6.01 -15.29 -21.76
C ARG A 182 4.55 -14.90 -21.73
N PHE A 183 4.02 -14.51 -22.88
CA PHE A 183 2.60 -14.23 -23.05
C PHE A 183 1.86 -15.53 -23.36
N TRP A 184 0.76 -15.80 -22.67
CA TRP A 184 0.00 -17.04 -22.84
C TRP A 184 -1.42 -16.77 -23.34
N GLU A 185 -1.97 -15.60 -23.04
CA GLU A 185 -3.37 -15.27 -23.31
C GLU A 185 -3.51 -13.78 -23.64
N GLU A 186 -4.35 -13.47 -24.64
CA GLU A 186 -4.72 -12.11 -24.97
C GLU A 186 -6.15 -11.90 -24.47
N VAL A 187 -6.33 -11.12 -23.40
CA VAL A 187 -7.66 -10.83 -22.86
C VAL A 187 -8.21 -9.60 -23.54
N ARG A 188 -9.35 -9.74 -24.19
CA ARG A 188 -10.03 -8.64 -24.88
C ARG A 188 -11.19 -8.16 -24.04
N ARG A 189 -11.17 -6.90 -23.61
CA ARG A 189 -12.32 -6.26 -22.95
C ARG A 189 -12.94 -5.24 -23.89
N THR A 190 -14.27 -5.23 -23.95
CA THR A 190 -15.04 -4.27 -24.76
C THR A 190 -15.99 -3.51 -23.85
N VAL A 191 -16.00 -2.19 -23.99
CA VAL A 191 -16.94 -1.31 -23.28
C VAL A 191 -17.81 -0.62 -24.32
N LEU A 192 -19.12 -0.74 -24.17
CA LEU A 192 -20.09 -0.06 -25.03
C LEU A 192 -20.68 1.13 -24.30
N PHE A 193 -20.69 2.27 -24.96
CA PHE A 193 -21.27 3.51 -24.49
C PHE A 193 -22.45 3.92 -25.35
N ARG A 194 -23.49 4.42 -24.70
CA ARG A 194 -24.62 5.07 -25.35
C ARG A 194 -25.01 6.28 -24.52
N ASP A 195 -25.33 7.39 -25.18
CA ASP A 195 -25.75 8.64 -24.52
C ASP A 195 -24.75 9.09 -23.44
N GLY A 196 -23.45 8.88 -23.69
CA GLY A 196 -22.36 9.31 -22.81
C GLY A 196 -22.11 8.42 -21.58
N VAL A 197 -22.75 7.25 -21.47
CA VAL A 197 -22.56 6.32 -20.34
C VAL A 197 -22.34 4.89 -20.78
N VAL A 198 -21.66 4.09 -19.96
CA VAL A 198 -21.48 2.65 -20.16
C VAL A 198 -22.85 1.98 -20.12
N VAL A 199 -23.17 1.22 -21.15
CA VAL A 199 -24.37 0.39 -21.22
C VAL A 199 -24.07 -1.10 -21.14
N ARG A 200 -22.84 -1.50 -21.50
CA ARG A 200 -22.41 -2.90 -21.45
C ARG A 200 -20.90 -3.01 -21.35
N VAL A 201 -20.43 -4.02 -20.62
CA VAL A 201 -19.03 -4.44 -20.56
C VAL A 201 -18.98 -5.92 -20.95
N GLU A 202 -18.15 -6.25 -21.92
CA GLU A 202 -17.98 -7.61 -22.43
C GLU A 202 -16.51 -8.02 -22.26
N GLN A 203 -16.29 -9.26 -21.84
CA GLN A 203 -14.96 -9.85 -21.78
C GLN A 203 -14.92 -11.01 -22.78
N GLY A 204 -14.12 -10.84 -23.82
CA GLY A 204 -13.83 -11.87 -24.80
C GLY A 204 -12.61 -12.70 -24.40
N PRO A 205 -12.50 -13.92 -24.97
CA PRO A 205 -11.26 -14.69 -24.95
C PRO A 205 -10.17 -14.05 -25.83
#